data_AF-A0A6L3VGW4-F1
#
_entry.id   AF-A0A6L3VGW4-F1
#
_cell.length_a   1.000
_cell.length_b   1.000
_cell.length_c   1.000
_cell.angle_alpha   90.00
_cell.angle_beta   90.00
_cell.angle_gamma   90.00
#
_symmetry.space_group_name_H-M   'P 1'
#
loop_
_entity.id
_entity.type
_entity.pdbx_description
1 polymer ?
#
loop_
_entity_poly.entity_id
_entity_poly.type
_entity_poly.pdbx_seq_one_letter_code
_entity_poly.pdbx_strand_id
1 'polypeptide(L)'
;GGPLGAPPPMPPGMGTAPGGPPFFPPGQTVPSGRPGPGKGGRALVIAGAVAAVALLIAGTTTAAVLLGNRDGKGGEPSASRTTPSGGTIGAGGDCVYTPSATGEAKNVGTPPAATKPAATVHARLSTNLGAIDMDLDGAKAPCTVNSLMFLAGKKFYDGTSCHRLTTSNALKVLQCGDPSGTGSGGPGYGFANENTSGAKYTRGTVAMANAGANTNGSQFFIVYGDAEIPADYTVFGHVTSGMDVVDKVAKAGTDGSSGMGADDGRPKLKITIQRLTTSAA
;
A
#
# COMPACT_ATOMS: atom_id res chain seq x y z
N GLY A 1 44.72 -42.56 29.90
CA GLY A 1 43.26 -42.49 30.07
C GLY A 1 42.88 -41.06 30.35
N GLY A 2 42.16 -40.45 29.42
CA GLY A 2 41.54 -39.12 29.55
C GLY A 2 40.47 -39.03 28.46
N PRO A 3 39.21 -38.71 28.78
CA PRO A 3 38.12 -38.87 27.82
C PRO A 3 38.08 -37.72 26.80
N LEU A 4 37.77 -38.09 25.56
CA LEU A 4 37.50 -37.18 24.44
C LEU A 4 36.19 -36.42 24.70
N GLY A 5 36.25 -35.09 24.71
CA GLY A 5 35.09 -34.21 24.86
C GLY A 5 34.21 -34.19 23.60
N ALA A 6 32.90 -34.30 23.79
CA ALA A 6 31.90 -34.22 22.72
C ALA A 6 31.72 -32.78 22.19
N PRO A 7 31.40 -32.58 20.90
CA PRO A 7 31.11 -31.26 20.35
C PRO A 7 29.72 -30.74 20.77
N PRO A 8 29.51 -29.41 20.82
CA PRO A 8 28.24 -28.81 21.22
C PRO A 8 27.14 -28.97 20.15
N PRO A 9 25.85 -28.93 20.55
CA PRO A 9 24.73 -29.06 19.63
C PRO A 9 24.48 -27.77 18.84
N MET A 10 24.09 -27.91 17.56
CA MET A 10 23.63 -26.81 16.71
C MET A 10 22.22 -26.34 17.09
N PRO A 11 21.89 -25.05 16.90
CA PRO A 11 20.54 -24.53 17.16
C PRO A 11 19.54 -24.93 16.06
N PRO A 12 18.26 -25.12 16.39
CA PRO A 12 17.24 -25.54 15.44
C PRO A 12 16.70 -24.39 14.58
N GLY A 13 16.65 -24.66 13.27
CA GLY A 13 15.45 -24.52 12.43
C GLY A 13 14.82 -23.14 12.24
N MET A 14 15.02 -22.59 11.05
CA MET A 14 14.26 -21.47 10.49
C MET A 14 12.75 -21.65 10.61
N GLY A 15 12.10 -20.73 11.33
CA GLY A 15 10.68 -20.46 11.20
C GLY A 15 10.42 -19.65 9.92
N THR A 16 9.52 -20.15 9.09
CA THR A 16 9.01 -19.49 7.90
C THR A 16 8.34 -18.17 8.25
N ALA A 17 8.80 -17.09 7.62
CA ALA A 17 8.20 -15.75 7.74
C ALA A 17 6.80 -15.70 7.10
N PRO A 18 5.80 -15.09 7.75
CA PRO A 18 4.52 -14.79 7.11
C PRO A 18 4.53 -13.41 6.45
N GLY A 19 3.90 -13.31 5.27
CA GLY A 19 3.42 -12.04 4.71
C GLY A 19 4.37 -11.34 3.74
N GLY A 20 4.36 -11.77 2.47
CA GLY A 20 4.85 -10.93 1.37
C GLY A 20 3.96 -9.67 1.20
N PRO A 21 4.49 -8.59 0.60
CA PRO A 21 3.73 -7.37 0.36
C PRO A 21 2.54 -7.60 -0.59
N PRO A 22 1.51 -6.75 -0.54
CA PRO A 22 0.33 -6.89 -1.40
C PRO A 22 0.73 -6.85 -2.87
N PHE A 23 0.27 -7.88 -3.58
CA PHE A 23 0.43 -8.10 -5.00
C PHE A 23 -0.32 -7.01 -5.79
N PHE A 24 0.39 -6.21 -6.58
CA PHE A 24 -0.24 -5.35 -7.60
C PHE A 24 -0.30 -6.13 -8.91
N PRO A 25 -1.49 -6.41 -9.48
CA PRO A 25 -1.58 -7.10 -10.76
C PRO A 25 -1.16 -6.17 -11.91
N PRO A 26 -0.33 -6.62 -12.87
CA PRO A 26 -0.07 -5.88 -14.09
C PRO A 26 -1.32 -5.89 -15.00
N GLY A 27 -1.66 -4.71 -15.52
CA GLY A 27 -2.76 -4.50 -16.46
C GLY A 27 -2.63 -5.36 -17.71
N GLN A 28 -3.78 -5.86 -18.16
CA GLN A 28 -3.95 -6.77 -19.28
C GLN A 28 -3.57 -6.11 -20.62
N THR A 29 -2.85 -6.86 -21.44
CA THR A 29 -2.53 -6.54 -22.83
C THR A 29 -3.79 -6.50 -23.70
N VAL A 30 -3.95 -5.43 -24.47
CA VAL A 30 -4.98 -5.29 -25.52
C VAL A 30 -4.58 -6.13 -26.74
N PRO A 31 -5.45 -6.98 -27.31
CA PRO A 31 -5.13 -7.73 -28.52
C PRO A 31 -5.38 -6.87 -29.77
N SER A 32 -4.34 -6.64 -30.56
CA SER A 32 -4.44 -6.10 -31.92
C SER A 32 -4.84 -7.21 -32.90
N GLY A 33 -6.01 -7.10 -33.54
CA GLY A 33 -6.45 -8.01 -34.59
C GLY A 33 -6.53 -7.35 -35.96
N ARG A 34 -5.89 -7.94 -36.99
CA ARG A 34 -6.53 -8.67 -38.11
C ARG A 34 -5.51 -9.08 -39.21
N PRO A 35 -5.82 -10.10 -40.04
CA PRO A 35 -4.85 -10.87 -40.83
C PRO A 35 -4.93 -10.65 -42.36
N GLY A 36 -3.91 -11.15 -43.08
CA GLY A 36 -3.87 -11.26 -44.55
C GLY A 36 -2.95 -12.40 -45.04
N PRO A 37 -3.13 -12.92 -46.27
CA PRO A 37 -3.16 -14.37 -46.51
C PRO A 37 -1.92 -14.96 -47.21
N GLY A 38 -1.62 -16.24 -46.97
CA GLY A 38 -0.59 -17.01 -47.67
C GLY A 38 -0.95 -18.48 -47.79
N LYS A 39 -1.04 -18.96 -49.03
CA LYS A 39 -1.53 -20.29 -49.46
C LYS A 39 -0.52 -21.42 -49.24
N GLY A 40 -1.03 -22.58 -48.83
CA GLY A 40 -0.79 -23.88 -49.49
C GLY A 40 0.29 -24.81 -48.92
N GLY A 41 -0.12 -26.03 -48.52
CA GLY A 41 0.76 -27.21 -48.62
C GLY A 41 0.70 -28.29 -47.53
N ARG A 42 -0.35 -29.13 -47.57
CA ARG A 42 -0.38 -30.59 -47.26
C ARG A 42 -0.03 -31.13 -45.85
N ALA A 43 -1.11 -31.44 -45.13
CA ALA A 43 -1.48 -32.67 -44.42
C ALA A 43 -0.43 -33.71 -44.02
N LEU A 44 -0.43 -34.07 -42.72
CA LEU A 44 -0.29 -35.45 -42.27
C LEU A 44 -1.28 -35.71 -41.12
N VAL A 45 -2.03 -36.80 -41.27
CA VAL A 45 -3.08 -37.32 -40.37
C VAL A 45 -2.43 -38.23 -39.32
N ILE A 46 -2.67 -38.03 -38.03
CA ILE A 46 -2.68 -39.10 -37.01
C ILE A 46 -3.81 -38.83 -36.00
N ALA A 47 -4.54 -39.89 -35.70
CA ALA A 47 -5.85 -39.96 -35.08
C ALA A 47 -5.83 -40.23 -33.56
N GLY A 48 -7.00 -40.06 -32.94
CA GLY A 48 -7.42 -40.70 -31.68
C GLY A 48 -7.07 -39.92 -30.39
N ALA A 49 -7.93 -39.78 -29.38
CA ALA A 49 -9.23 -40.37 -29.11
C ALA A 49 -10.04 -39.46 -28.18
N VAL A 50 -11.35 -39.43 -28.41
CA VAL A 50 -12.38 -38.83 -27.55
C VAL A 50 -12.74 -39.85 -26.47
N ALA A 51 -12.81 -39.41 -25.21
CA ALA A 51 -13.58 -40.11 -24.19
C ALA A 51 -14.26 -39.08 -23.28
N ALA A 52 -15.52 -38.80 -23.59
CA ALA A 52 -16.47 -38.19 -22.67
C ALA A 52 -16.99 -39.28 -21.73
N VAL A 53 -17.05 -39.00 -20.44
CA VAL A 53 -17.89 -39.75 -19.49
C VAL A 53 -18.64 -38.74 -18.64
N ALA A 54 -19.90 -38.50 -19.01
CA ALA A 54 -20.95 -38.14 -18.08
C ALA A 54 -21.52 -39.43 -17.47
N LEU A 55 -22.13 -39.36 -16.28
CA LEU A 55 -23.13 -40.25 -15.63
C LEU A 55 -22.97 -40.02 -14.10
N LEU A 56 -23.95 -39.94 -13.21
CA LEU A 56 -25.41 -39.79 -13.21
C LEU A 56 -25.80 -39.50 -11.76
N ILE A 57 -26.92 -38.80 -11.58
CA ILE A 57 -27.62 -38.60 -10.30
C ILE A 57 -28.31 -39.90 -9.87
N ALA A 58 -28.26 -40.24 -8.58
CA ALA A 58 -29.33 -40.96 -7.90
C ALA A 58 -29.21 -40.77 -6.37
N GLY A 59 -30.21 -40.11 -5.77
CA GLY A 59 -30.44 -40.14 -4.34
C GLY A 59 -31.30 -41.34 -3.95
N THR A 60 -31.17 -41.80 -2.71
CA THR A 60 -32.24 -42.49 -1.98
C THR A 60 -32.13 -42.19 -0.49
N THR A 61 -33.28 -41.82 0.06
CA THR A 61 -33.64 -41.57 1.45
C THR A 61 -34.15 -42.84 2.13
N THR A 62 -33.87 -43.05 3.42
CA THR A 62 -34.78 -43.48 4.53
C THR A 62 -33.92 -43.72 5.79
N ALA A 63 -34.03 -42.93 6.88
CA ALA A 63 -35.07 -42.87 7.92
C ALA A 63 -34.93 -43.92 9.03
N ALA A 64 -34.55 -43.49 10.24
CA ALA A 64 -34.93 -44.13 11.50
C ALA A 64 -35.12 -43.05 12.59
N VAL A 65 -36.40 -42.84 12.91
CA VAL A 65 -36.97 -42.06 14.01
C VAL A 65 -36.67 -42.74 15.34
N LEU A 66 -36.45 -41.98 16.43
CA LEU A 66 -37.00 -42.24 17.78
C LEU A 66 -36.86 -41.00 18.70
N LEU A 67 -38.01 -40.34 18.90
CA LEU A 67 -38.56 -39.69 20.11
C LEU A 67 -37.83 -38.57 20.86
N GLY A 68 -38.49 -37.40 20.95
CA GLY A 68 -38.24 -36.39 22.00
C GLY A 68 -38.87 -35.02 21.69
N ASN A 69 -40.07 -34.76 22.21
CA ASN A 69 -40.80 -33.51 22.04
C ASN A 69 -40.24 -32.35 22.90
N ARG A 70 -40.02 -31.22 22.21
CA ARG A 70 -40.42 -29.84 22.52
C ARG A 70 -39.66 -28.94 23.52
N ASP A 71 -39.38 -27.77 22.93
CA ASP A 71 -39.37 -26.39 23.44
C ASP A 71 -38.14 -25.89 24.24
N GLY A 72 -37.30 -25.13 23.52
CA GLY A 72 -36.23 -24.32 24.09
C GLY A 72 -35.34 -23.74 22.99
N LYS A 73 -35.73 -22.59 22.42
CA LYS A 73 -34.90 -21.81 21.50
C LYS A 73 -33.56 -21.45 22.17
N GLY A 74 -32.49 -22.13 21.76
CA GLY A 74 -31.10 -21.77 22.04
C GLY A 74 -30.32 -21.77 20.73
N GLY A 75 -30.30 -20.63 20.04
CA GLY A 75 -29.46 -20.43 18.88
C GLY A 75 -28.01 -20.22 19.31
N GLU A 76 -27.15 -21.13 18.89
CA GLU A 76 -25.69 -21.06 18.97
C GLU A 76 -25.18 -19.78 18.28
N PRO A 77 -24.30 -18.97 18.90
CA PRO A 77 -23.80 -17.74 18.27
C PRO A 77 -22.80 -18.11 17.18
N SER A 78 -23.29 -18.10 15.93
CA SER A 78 -22.44 -18.04 14.74
C SER A 78 -21.65 -16.73 14.77
N ALA A 79 -20.36 -16.83 15.07
CA ALA A 79 -19.41 -15.73 15.03
C ALA A 79 -19.32 -15.20 13.59
N SER A 80 -20.13 -14.18 13.30
CA SER A 80 -20.07 -13.42 12.07
C SER A 80 -18.76 -12.63 12.10
N ARG A 81 -17.83 -13.01 11.21
CA ARG A 81 -16.63 -12.24 10.90
C ARG A 81 -17.08 -10.93 10.27
N THR A 82 -17.08 -9.86 11.06
CA THR A 82 -17.21 -8.50 10.54
C THR A 82 -15.92 -8.15 9.80
N THR A 83 -16.00 -8.14 8.48
CA THR A 83 -15.02 -7.49 7.59
C THR A 83 -14.92 -6.00 7.98
N PRO A 84 -13.73 -5.46 8.26
CA PRO A 84 -13.57 -4.01 8.39
C PRO A 84 -13.63 -3.42 6.98
N SER A 85 -14.78 -2.83 6.64
CA SER A 85 -14.94 -2.00 5.45
C SER A 85 -14.36 -0.61 5.72
N GLY A 86 -13.62 -0.08 4.76
CA GLY A 86 -12.79 1.12 4.86
C GLY A 86 -13.54 2.39 5.31
N GLY A 87 -12.76 3.30 5.89
CA GLY A 87 -13.26 4.56 6.45
C GLY A 87 -14.03 5.39 5.42
N THR A 88 -15.20 5.86 5.83
CA THR A 88 -16.02 6.84 5.11
C THR A 88 -15.66 8.26 5.57
N ILE A 89 -15.80 9.25 4.70
CA ILE A 89 -15.91 10.65 5.16
C ILE A 89 -17.18 10.74 6.00
N GLY A 90 -17.07 11.24 7.24
CA GLY A 90 -18.20 11.29 8.16
C GLY A 90 -19.32 12.15 7.59
N ALA A 91 -20.57 11.75 7.83
CA ALA A 91 -21.77 12.43 7.32
C ALA A 91 -21.90 13.92 7.75
N GLY A 92 -21.01 14.43 8.60
CA GLY A 92 -20.94 15.83 9.05
C GLY A 92 -19.76 16.65 8.50
N GLY A 93 -18.95 16.10 7.59
CA GLY A 93 -17.74 16.78 7.10
C GLY A 93 -16.55 16.74 8.09
N ASP A 94 -16.64 15.90 9.11
CA ASP A 94 -15.55 15.58 10.04
C ASP A 94 -14.73 14.40 9.51
N CYS A 95 -13.45 14.41 9.88
CA CYS A 95 -12.51 13.36 9.49
C CYS A 95 -12.70 12.10 10.31
N VAL A 96 -12.71 10.94 9.64
CA VAL A 96 -12.83 9.64 10.29
C VAL A 96 -11.51 8.88 10.16
N TYR A 97 -10.90 8.60 11.31
CA TYR A 97 -9.68 7.81 11.41
C TYR A 97 -10.01 6.49 12.10
N THR A 98 -9.96 5.39 11.36
CA THR A 98 -10.28 4.05 11.87
C THR A 98 -9.01 3.29 12.21
N PRO A 99 -8.98 2.44 13.26
CA PRO A 99 -7.85 1.54 13.49
C PRO A 99 -7.48 0.79 12.22
N SER A 100 -6.20 0.78 11.87
CA SER A 100 -5.76 0.13 10.62
C SER A 100 -5.51 -1.35 10.83
N ALA A 101 -5.91 -2.14 9.85
CA ALA A 101 -5.43 -3.53 9.72
C ALA A 101 -4.04 -3.61 9.06
N THR A 102 -3.58 -2.53 8.42
CA THR A 102 -2.21 -2.41 7.88
C THR A 102 -1.26 -1.99 9.00
N GLY A 103 -0.04 -2.54 8.99
CA GLY A 103 0.85 -2.61 10.14
C GLY A 103 1.04 -1.29 10.91
N GLU A 104 0.88 -1.35 12.23
CA GLU A 104 1.27 -0.28 13.15
C GLU A 104 2.78 -0.35 13.40
N ALA A 105 3.52 0.66 12.93
CA ALA A 105 4.96 0.74 13.18
C ALA A 105 5.30 1.73 14.29
N LYS A 106 4.50 2.77 14.45
CA LYS A 106 4.63 3.77 15.52
C LYS A 106 3.23 4.29 15.84
N ASN A 107 2.89 4.36 17.12
CA ASN A 107 1.60 4.87 17.57
C ASN A 107 1.80 6.16 18.36
N VAL A 108 1.12 7.21 17.93
CA VAL A 108 1.13 8.52 18.58
C VAL A 108 -0.28 9.02 18.88
N GLY A 109 -1.27 8.11 18.85
CA GLY A 109 -2.70 8.40 18.90
C GLY A 109 -3.30 8.72 17.53
N THR A 110 -4.59 9.09 17.54
CA THR A 110 -5.33 9.53 16.35
C THR A 110 -5.52 11.05 16.32
N PRO A 111 -5.62 11.66 15.13
CA PRO A 111 -5.87 13.09 15.01
C PRO A 111 -7.28 13.45 15.51
N PRO A 112 -7.49 14.65 16.07
CA PRO A 112 -8.84 15.10 16.41
C PRO A 112 -9.68 15.30 15.13
N ALA A 113 -10.82 14.60 15.07
CA ALA A 113 -11.71 14.51 13.90
C ALA A 113 -12.26 15.85 13.39
N ALA A 114 -12.55 16.77 14.32
CA ALA A 114 -13.16 18.07 14.03
C ALA A 114 -12.14 19.16 13.61
N THR A 115 -10.84 18.82 13.54
CA THR A 115 -9.81 19.79 13.16
C THR A 115 -9.89 20.08 11.67
N LYS A 116 -10.15 21.34 11.33
CA LYS A 116 -10.12 21.82 9.93
C LYS A 116 -8.81 22.56 9.69
N PRO A 117 -7.91 22.05 8.82
CA PRO A 117 -6.69 22.76 8.48
C PRO A 117 -7.02 24.05 7.70
N ALA A 118 -6.04 24.96 7.64
CA ALA A 118 -6.12 26.09 6.72
C ALA A 118 -6.22 25.60 5.27
N ALA A 119 -6.77 26.42 4.37
CA ALA A 119 -6.90 26.07 2.95
C ALA A 119 -5.54 25.69 2.33
N THR A 120 -4.47 26.37 2.75
CA THR A 120 -3.09 26.03 2.44
C THR A 120 -2.29 25.92 3.74
N VAL A 121 -1.48 24.86 3.84
CA VAL A 121 -0.56 24.63 4.96
C VAL A 121 0.83 24.45 4.39
N HIS A 122 1.80 25.22 4.87
CA HIS A 122 3.21 25.02 4.52
C HIS A 122 3.78 23.85 5.32
N ALA A 123 4.51 22.98 4.65
CA ALA A 123 5.24 21.88 5.26
C ALA A 123 6.71 21.92 4.85
N ARG A 124 7.60 21.78 5.84
CA ARG A 124 9.04 21.68 5.62
C ARG A 124 9.53 20.31 6.02
N LEU A 125 10.04 19.58 5.05
CA LEU A 125 10.70 18.29 5.22
C LEU A 125 12.21 18.50 5.29
N SER A 126 12.75 18.57 6.49
CA SER A 126 14.20 18.66 6.70
C SER A 126 14.82 17.27 6.60
N THR A 127 15.73 17.06 5.64
CA THR A 127 16.40 15.78 5.42
C THR A 127 17.91 15.90 5.61
N ASN A 128 18.61 14.76 5.70
CA ASN A 128 20.08 14.72 5.70
C ASN A 128 20.72 15.21 4.38
N LEU A 129 19.94 15.46 3.33
CA LEU A 129 20.43 15.89 2.02
C LEU A 129 19.99 17.30 1.64
N GLY A 130 19.24 17.98 2.50
CA GLY A 130 18.64 19.29 2.23
C GLY A 130 17.18 19.37 2.68
N ALA A 131 16.60 20.55 2.60
CA ALA A 131 15.18 20.76 2.88
C ALA A 131 14.35 20.60 1.62
N ILE A 132 13.13 20.08 1.77
CA ILE A 132 12.09 20.04 0.74
C ILE A 132 10.88 20.76 1.33
N ASP A 133 10.50 21.87 0.72
CA ASP A 133 9.35 22.68 1.14
C ASP A 133 8.14 22.37 0.25
N MET A 134 6.96 22.32 0.85
CA MET A 134 5.72 21.89 0.20
C MET A 134 4.55 22.75 0.65
N ASP A 135 3.62 22.98 -0.27
CA ASP A 135 2.31 23.55 0.02
C ASP A 135 1.26 22.44 -0.03
N LEU A 136 0.55 22.28 1.08
CA LEU A 136 -0.47 21.27 1.27
C LEU A 136 -1.86 21.86 1.07
N ASP A 137 -2.71 21.15 0.33
CA ASP A 137 -4.07 21.57 -0.05
C ASP A 137 -5.08 21.08 0.99
N GLY A 138 -5.19 21.82 2.10
CA GLY A 138 -6.14 21.52 3.17
C GLY A 138 -7.60 21.73 2.76
N ALA A 139 -7.86 22.49 1.68
CA ALA A 139 -9.20 22.67 1.14
C ALA A 139 -9.70 21.43 0.39
N LYS A 140 -8.84 20.78 -0.40
CA LYS A 140 -9.20 19.59 -1.19
C LYS A 140 -8.96 18.26 -0.48
N ALA A 141 -8.01 18.21 0.45
CA ALA A 141 -7.67 17.01 1.22
C ALA A 141 -7.57 17.28 2.73
N PRO A 142 -8.65 17.80 3.37
CA PRO A 142 -8.62 18.24 4.76
C PRO A 142 -8.21 17.14 5.75
N CYS A 143 -8.66 15.90 5.56
CA CYS A 143 -8.35 14.81 6.49
C CYS A 143 -6.92 14.31 6.34
N THR A 144 -6.40 14.33 5.11
CA THR A 144 -5.00 14.04 4.81
C THR A 144 -4.09 15.08 5.44
N VAL A 145 -4.37 16.37 5.24
CA VAL A 145 -3.56 17.47 5.78
C VAL A 145 -3.63 17.51 7.32
N ASN A 146 -4.82 17.31 7.91
CA ASN A 146 -4.97 17.20 9.36
C ASN A 146 -4.15 16.03 9.93
N SER A 147 -4.22 14.85 9.30
CA SER A 147 -3.43 13.68 9.70
C SER A 147 -1.94 13.98 9.68
N LEU A 148 -1.42 14.56 8.59
CA LEU A 148 -0.01 14.88 8.47
C LEU A 148 0.43 15.94 9.49
N MET A 149 -0.36 16.99 9.72
CA MET A 149 -0.06 18.01 10.74
C MET A 149 0.02 17.39 12.14
N PHE A 150 -0.94 16.52 12.49
CA PHE A 150 -0.94 15.82 13.76
C PHE A 150 0.31 14.95 13.92
N LEU A 151 0.62 14.12 12.92
CA LEU A 151 1.80 13.24 12.93
C LEU A 151 3.11 14.06 13.01
N ALA A 152 3.21 15.16 12.27
CA ALA A 152 4.34 16.09 12.32
C ALA A 152 4.53 16.68 13.72
N GLY A 153 3.45 17.19 14.33
CA GLY A 153 3.46 17.74 15.69
C GLY A 153 3.85 16.71 16.76
N LYS A 154 3.61 15.42 16.51
CA LYS A 154 4.05 14.30 17.35
C LYS A 154 5.44 13.77 17.00
N LYS A 155 6.19 14.44 16.12
CA LYS A 155 7.51 13.99 15.63
C LYS A 155 7.47 12.56 15.09
N PHE A 156 6.36 12.21 14.44
CA PHE A 156 6.14 10.87 13.90
C PHE A 156 7.22 10.52 12.85
N TYR A 157 7.50 11.47 11.97
CA TYR A 157 8.41 11.33 10.82
C TYR A 157 9.90 11.53 11.17
N ASP A 158 10.24 12.04 12.35
CA ASP A 158 11.63 12.26 12.77
C ASP A 158 12.41 10.93 12.77
N GLY A 159 13.53 10.90 12.03
CA GLY A 159 14.41 9.73 11.90
C GLY A 159 13.97 8.71 10.84
N THR A 160 12.84 8.92 10.16
CA THR A 160 12.31 7.95 9.19
C THR A 160 13.01 8.06 7.84
N SER A 161 13.19 6.95 7.12
CA SER A 161 13.78 6.96 5.77
C SER A 161 12.70 7.06 4.68
N CYS A 162 13.04 7.63 3.53
CA CYS A 162 12.32 7.27 2.30
C CYS A 162 12.78 5.88 1.87
N HIS A 163 11.89 4.92 1.99
CA HIS A 163 12.21 3.50 1.91
C HIS A 163 12.06 2.92 0.51
N ARG A 164 11.46 3.67 -0.43
CA ARG A 164 11.28 3.22 -1.80
C ARG A 164 11.51 4.36 -2.80
N LEU A 165 12.24 4.03 -3.86
CA LEU A 165 12.46 4.84 -5.04
C LEU A 165 12.18 3.97 -6.26
N THR A 166 11.40 4.51 -7.19
CA THR A 166 11.19 3.90 -8.51
C THR A 166 11.88 4.76 -9.56
N THR A 167 12.59 4.13 -10.49
CA THR A 167 13.32 4.79 -11.59
C THR A 167 12.91 4.29 -12.97
N SER A 168 11.73 3.63 -13.05
CA SER A 168 11.19 3.14 -14.31
C SER A 168 10.75 4.30 -15.20
N ASN A 169 10.52 4.03 -16.49
CA ASN A 169 10.00 5.04 -17.40
C ASN A 169 8.52 5.39 -17.12
N ALA A 170 7.76 4.49 -16.49
CA ALA A 170 6.33 4.67 -16.25
C ALA A 170 6.01 5.20 -14.85
N LEU A 171 6.94 5.05 -13.89
CA LEU A 171 6.73 5.43 -12.51
C LEU A 171 8.02 5.99 -11.90
N LYS A 172 8.06 7.32 -11.70
CA LYS A 172 9.18 8.04 -11.10
C LYS A 172 8.74 8.73 -9.80
N VAL A 173 8.76 7.98 -8.70
CA VAL A 173 8.36 8.46 -7.38
C VAL A 173 9.40 8.14 -6.30
N LEU A 174 9.49 9.02 -5.31
CA LEU A 174 10.20 8.79 -4.04
C LEU A 174 9.16 8.66 -2.92
N GLN A 175 9.09 7.51 -2.27
CA GLN A 175 8.09 7.19 -1.25
C GLN A 175 8.71 7.19 0.16
N CYS A 176 8.03 7.86 1.09
CA CYS A 176 8.47 8.13 2.45
C CYS A 176 7.33 7.92 3.46
N GLY A 177 7.60 8.16 4.74
CA GLY A 177 6.56 8.22 5.78
C GLY A 177 6.22 6.90 6.48
N ASP A 178 7.06 5.87 6.31
CA ASP A 178 6.99 4.63 7.09
C ASP A 178 8.06 4.65 8.21
N PRO A 179 7.67 4.67 9.50
CA PRO A 179 8.60 4.60 10.62
C PRO A 179 9.47 3.34 10.69
N SER A 180 8.97 2.22 10.16
CA SER A 180 9.72 0.95 10.13
C SER A 180 10.73 0.89 8.98
N GLY A 181 10.55 1.71 7.93
CA GLY A 181 11.34 1.67 6.70
C GLY A 181 11.17 0.39 5.88
N THR A 182 10.10 -0.38 6.12
CA THR A 182 9.81 -1.65 5.43
C THR A 182 8.90 -1.48 4.21
N GLY A 183 8.12 -0.41 4.17
CA GLY A 183 7.04 -0.17 3.21
C GLY A 183 5.66 -0.62 3.73
N SER A 184 5.60 -1.35 4.83
CA SER A 184 4.36 -1.94 5.37
C SER A 184 3.89 -1.32 6.68
N GLY A 185 4.66 -0.37 7.23
CA GLY A 185 4.31 0.30 8.48
C GLY A 185 3.42 1.53 8.29
N GLY A 186 2.89 2.01 9.42
CA GLY A 186 1.95 3.13 9.46
C GLY A 186 1.67 3.62 10.88
N PRO A 187 0.70 4.53 11.03
CA PRO A 187 0.43 5.24 12.28
C PRO A 187 -0.56 4.51 13.21
N GLY A 188 -0.97 3.29 12.87
CA GLY A 188 -2.00 2.52 13.60
C GLY A 188 -3.43 2.86 13.21
N TYR A 189 -3.64 3.81 12.28
CA TYR A 189 -4.96 4.16 11.74
C TYR A 189 -4.93 4.34 10.22
N GLY A 190 -6.12 4.22 9.63
CA GLY A 190 -6.40 4.45 8.22
C GLY A 190 -7.52 5.48 8.03
N PHE A 191 -7.60 6.09 6.84
CA PHE A 191 -8.67 7.02 6.47
C PHE A 191 -8.96 7.03 4.96
N ALA A 192 -10.09 7.65 4.60
CA ALA A 192 -10.63 7.71 3.25
C ALA A 192 -9.70 8.42 2.25
N ASN A 193 -9.85 8.11 0.97
CA ASN A 193 -9.26 8.88 -0.12
C ASN A 193 -9.97 10.24 -0.27
N GLU A 194 -9.21 11.25 -0.69
CA GLU A 194 -9.68 12.61 -0.98
C GLU A 194 -9.06 13.08 -2.29
N ASN A 195 -9.68 14.01 -3.02
CA ASN A 195 -9.08 14.65 -4.20
C ASN A 195 -8.48 13.69 -5.25
N THR A 196 -9.14 12.55 -5.50
CA THR A 196 -8.69 11.53 -6.46
C THR A 196 -9.30 11.71 -7.85
N SER A 197 -10.50 12.28 -7.96
CA SER A 197 -11.21 12.42 -9.24
C SER A 197 -10.39 13.23 -10.25
N GLY A 198 -9.97 12.59 -11.35
CA GLY A 198 -9.17 13.23 -12.40
C GLY A 198 -7.75 13.61 -11.95
N ALA A 199 -7.26 13.06 -10.84
CA ALA A 199 -5.93 13.34 -10.32
C ALA A 199 -4.84 13.04 -11.36
N LYS A 200 -3.87 13.96 -11.46
CA LYS A 200 -2.68 13.82 -12.29
C LYS A 200 -1.45 13.88 -11.40
N TYR A 201 -0.50 13.00 -11.68
CA TYR A 201 0.73 12.85 -10.92
C TYR A 201 1.88 13.42 -11.72
N THR A 202 1.96 14.74 -11.76
CA THR A 202 3.04 15.46 -12.45
C THR A 202 4.21 15.70 -11.50
N ARG A 203 5.37 16.02 -12.05
CA ARG A 203 6.55 16.40 -11.24
C ARG A 203 6.19 17.46 -10.19
N GLY A 204 6.62 17.21 -8.95
CA GLY A 204 6.34 18.04 -7.78
C GLY A 204 5.07 17.66 -7.02
N THR A 205 4.17 16.83 -7.58
CA THR A 205 2.97 16.37 -6.88
C THR A 205 3.34 15.55 -5.64
N VAL A 206 2.66 15.84 -4.53
CA VAL A 206 2.72 15.05 -3.29
C VAL A 206 1.38 14.33 -3.10
N ALA A 207 1.43 13.01 -2.97
CA ALA A 207 0.23 12.18 -2.85
C ALA A 207 0.40 11.06 -1.81
N MET A 208 -0.70 10.59 -1.26
CA MET A 208 -0.71 9.51 -0.27
C MET A 208 -0.39 8.17 -0.92
N ALA A 209 0.47 7.37 -0.29
CA ALA A 209 0.56 5.95 -0.61
C ALA A 209 -0.54 5.19 0.16
N ASN A 210 -1.10 4.15 -0.45
CA ASN A 210 -2.14 3.33 0.14
C ASN A 210 -2.00 1.86 -0.29
N ALA A 211 -2.68 0.96 0.41
CA ALA A 211 -2.75 -0.47 0.12
C ALA A 211 -4.10 -0.85 -0.56
N GLY A 212 -4.69 0.10 -1.28
CA GLY A 212 -6.06 0.05 -1.79
C GLY A 212 -6.87 1.26 -1.38
N ALA A 213 -8.04 1.44 -2.01
CA ALA A 213 -8.91 2.58 -1.75
C ALA A 213 -9.24 2.73 -0.26
N ASN A 214 -9.18 3.97 0.24
CA ASN A 214 -9.54 4.33 1.62
C ASN A 214 -8.67 3.65 2.70
N THR A 215 -7.39 3.42 2.38
CA THR A 215 -6.39 2.87 3.32
C THR A 215 -5.22 3.83 3.54
N ASN A 216 -5.45 5.14 3.39
CA ASN A 216 -4.41 6.15 3.62
C ASN A 216 -3.94 6.07 5.08
N GLY A 217 -2.62 6.11 5.28
CA GLY A 217 -2.00 6.08 6.60
C GLY A 217 -1.05 7.27 6.77
N SER A 218 0.24 6.99 6.95
CA SER A 218 1.28 8.02 7.11
C SER A 218 2.21 8.16 5.90
N GLN A 219 2.18 7.17 5.00
CA GLN A 219 3.09 7.10 3.86
C GLN A 219 2.62 8.01 2.73
N PHE A 220 3.57 8.70 2.11
CA PHE A 220 3.34 9.58 0.97
C PHE A 220 4.45 9.41 -0.04
N PHE A 221 4.21 9.85 -1.27
CA PHE A 221 5.23 9.89 -2.31
C PHE A 221 5.30 11.27 -2.97
N ILE A 222 6.51 11.60 -3.43
CA ILE A 222 6.81 12.77 -4.24
C ILE A 222 7.09 12.30 -5.66
N VAL A 223 6.36 12.85 -6.62
CA VAL A 223 6.57 12.59 -8.04
C VAL A 223 7.73 13.46 -8.52
N TYR A 224 8.76 12.84 -9.11
CA TYR A 224 9.92 13.57 -9.63
C TYR A 224 10.05 13.50 -11.16
N GLY A 225 9.20 12.73 -11.83
CA GLY A 225 9.16 12.67 -13.29
C GLY A 225 7.82 12.14 -13.78
N ASP A 226 7.85 11.33 -14.83
CA ASP A 226 6.65 10.70 -15.38
C ASP A 226 6.07 9.68 -14.41
N ALA A 227 4.77 9.79 -14.15
CA ALA A 227 4.00 8.84 -13.35
C ALA A 227 2.60 8.68 -13.96
N GLU A 228 2.44 7.64 -14.76
CA GLU A 228 1.16 7.28 -15.38
C GLU A 228 0.48 6.20 -14.54
N ILE A 229 -0.09 6.62 -13.41
CA ILE A 229 -0.82 5.73 -12.49
C ILE A 229 -2.30 6.10 -12.42
N PRO A 230 -3.18 5.14 -12.09
CA PRO A 230 -4.59 5.41 -11.85
C PRO A 230 -4.81 6.53 -10.83
N ALA A 231 -5.92 7.24 -10.99
CA ALA A 231 -6.33 8.37 -10.16
C ALA A 231 -6.91 7.88 -8.81
N ASP A 232 -6.18 7.02 -8.10
CA ASP A 232 -6.61 6.35 -6.86
C ASP A 232 -5.85 6.79 -5.60
N TYR A 233 -4.93 7.76 -5.74
CA TYR A 233 -4.09 8.26 -4.65
C TYR A 233 -4.43 9.72 -4.37
N THR A 234 -4.69 10.02 -3.09
CA THR A 234 -5.03 11.38 -2.66
C THR A 234 -3.90 12.34 -2.98
N VAL A 235 -4.11 13.27 -3.92
CA VAL A 235 -3.21 14.40 -4.13
C VAL A 235 -3.51 15.45 -3.06
N PHE A 236 -2.53 15.75 -2.22
CA PHE A 236 -2.74 16.66 -1.08
C PHE A 236 -1.71 17.78 -0.99
N GLY A 237 -0.80 17.90 -1.96
CA GLY A 237 0.13 19.01 -1.99
C GLY A 237 1.06 19.01 -3.19
N HIS A 238 1.96 19.98 -3.20
CA HIS A 238 3.03 20.09 -4.18
C HIS A 238 4.32 20.62 -3.55
N VAL A 239 5.46 20.19 -4.08
CA VAL A 239 6.78 20.71 -3.70
C VAL A 239 6.96 22.10 -4.28
N THR A 240 7.30 23.06 -3.42
CA THR A 240 7.59 24.47 -3.78
C THR A 240 9.09 24.75 -3.84
N SER A 241 9.90 23.99 -3.10
CA SER A 241 11.37 24.07 -3.12
C SER A 241 12.02 22.73 -2.74
N GLY A 242 13.25 22.49 -3.20
CA GLY A 242 14.03 21.29 -2.86
C GLY A 242 13.84 20.10 -3.81
N MET A 243 13.27 20.30 -5.00
CA MET A 243 13.18 19.24 -6.02
C MET A 243 14.56 18.73 -6.48
N ASP A 244 15.60 19.56 -6.40
CA ASP A 244 16.99 19.18 -6.67
C ASP A 244 17.51 18.11 -5.68
N VAL A 245 17.03 18.11 -4.43
CA VAL A 245 17.32 17.06 -3.44
C VAL A 245 16.70 15.75 -3.90
N VAL A 246 15.45 15.76 -4.36
CA VAL A 246 14.73 14.58 -4.85
C VAL A 246 15.42 14.04 -6.11
N ASP A 247 15.81 14.92 -7.04
CA ASP A 247 16.52 14.54 -8.26
C ASP A 247 17.88 13.93 -7.98
N LYS A 248 18.61 14.46 -6.99
CA LYS A 248 19.90 13.92 -6.57
C LYS A 248 19.75 12.48 -6.06
N VAL A 249 18.71 12.20 -5.29
CA VAL A 249 18.39 10.84 -4.83
C VAL A 249 18.02 9.94 -6.01
N ALA A 250 17.15 10.40 -6.90
CA ALA A 250 16.73 9.66 -8.08
C ALA A 250 17.91 9.31 -9.01
N LYS A 251 18.80 10.27 -9.26
CA LYS A 251 20.00 10.11 -10.10
C LYS A 251 20.99 9.08 -9.53
N ALA A 252 21.05 8.95 -8.20
CA ALA A 252 21.87 7.91 -7.56
C ALA A 252 21.30 6.50 -7.77
N GLY A 253 20.02 6.41 -8.13
CA GLY A 253 19.32 5.17 -8.44
C GLY A 253 18.88 4.40 -7.21
N THR A 254 18.30 3.23 -7.47
CA THR A 254 17.82 2.28 -6.47
C THR A 254 18.73 1.05 -6.38
N ASP A 255 18.64 0.32 -5.28
CA ASP A 255 19.35 -0.94 -5.01
C ASP A 255 18.64 -2.18 -5.57
N GLY A 256 17.44 -2.04 -6.13
CA GLY A 256 16.68 -3.16 -6.70
C GLY A 256 16.04 -4.07 -5.64
N SER A 257 16.01 -3.67 -4.36
CA SER A 257 15.64 -4.56 -3.26
C SER A 257 14.16 -4.89 -3.14
N SER A 258 13.28 -4.33 -3.97
CA SER A 258 11.82 -4.54 -3.82
C SER A 258 11.32 -5.83 -4.44
N GLY A 259 12.13 -6.49 -5.27
CA GLY A 259 11.72 -7.67 -6.03
C GLY A 259 10.84 -7.37 -7.24
N MET A 260 10.56 -6.10 -7.54
CA MET A 260 9.75 -5.66 -8.69
C MET A 260 10.59 -5.26 -9.92
N GLY A 261 11.91 -5.29 -9.81
CA GLY A 261 12.83 -4.92 -10.89
C GLY A 261 14.08 -4.24 -10.36
N ALA A 262 15.09 -4.06 -11.22
CA ALA A 262 16.32 -3.33 -10.86
C ALA A 262 16.09 -1.81 -10.71
N ASP A 263 14.94 -1.33 -11.18
CA ASP A 263 14.47 0.05 -11.17
C ASP A 263 13.48 0.34 -10.03
N ASP A 264 13.28 -0.60 -9.10
CA ASP A 264 12.44 -0.42 -7.91
C ASP A 264 13.14 -0.98 -6.66
N GLY A 265 13.17 -0.22 -5.57
CA GLY A 265 13.85 -0.63 -4.34
C GLY A 265 14.17 0.54 -3.42
N ARG A 266 15.14 0.37 -2.52
CA ARG A 266 15.57 1.44 -1.64
C ARG A 266 16.50 2.41 -2.38
N PRO A 267 16.44 3.72 -2.08
CA PRO A 267 17.39 4.67 -2.66
C PRO A 267 18.84 4.32 -2.29
N LYS A 268 19.74 4.24 -3.28
CA LYS A 268 21.18 4.06 -3.03
C LYS A 268 21.76 5.23 -2.24
N LEU A 269 21.35 6.44 -2.59
CA LEU A 269 21.63 7.63 -1.78
C LEU A 269 20.56 7.73 -0.68
N LYS A 270 20.91 7.28 0.53
CA LYS A 270 20.00 7.28 1.67
C LYS A 270 19.53 8.68 2.00
N ILE A 271 18.22 8.87 1.94
CA ILE A 271 17.50 10.06 2.42
C ILE A 271 16.71 9.73 3.68
N THR A 272 16.89 10.55 4.71
CA THR A 272 16.29 10.41 6.03
C THR A 272 15.66 11.73 6.42
N ILE A 273 14.39 11.67 6.78
CA ILE A 273 13.63 12.78 7.32
C ILE A 273 14.15 13.03 8.74
N GLN A 274 14.89 14.11 8.92
CA GLN A 274 15.34 14.54 10.24
C GLN A 274 14.19 15.18 11.01
N ARG A 275 13.33 15.93 10.30
CA ARG A 275 12.15 16.57 10.86
C ARG A 275 11.12 16.90 9.79
N LEU A 276 9.84 16.79 10.13
CA LEU A 276 8.74 17.38 9.38
C LEU A 276 8.03 18.40 10.28
N THR A 277 7.94 19.65 9.83
CA THR A 277 7.18 20.71 10.51
C THR A 277 6.10 21.27 9.60
N THR A 278 4.99 21.74 10.17
CA THR A 278 3.91 22.41 9.46
C THR A 278 3.61 23.78 10.08
N SER A 279 3.16 24.71 9.25
CA SER A 279 2.62 26.01 9.67
C SER A 279 1.45 26.39 8.77
N ALA A 280 0.50 27.17 9.29
CA ALA A 280 -0.47 27.81 8.41
C ALA A 280 0.25 28.74 7.42
N ALA A 281 -0.32 28.87 6.22
CA ALA A 281 0.11 29.87 5.24
C ALA A 281 -0.21 31.31 5.69
#